data_AF-A0A1G9CKS9-F1
#
_entry.id   AF-A0A1G9CKS9-F1
#
_cell.length_a   1.000
_cell.length_b   1.000
_cell.length_c   1.000
_cell.angle_alpha   90.00
_cell.angle_beta   90.00
_cell.angle_gamma   90.00
#
_symmetry.space_group_name_H-M   'P 1'
#
loop_
_entity.id
_entity.type
_entity.pdbx_description
1 polymer ?
#
loop_
_entity_poly.entity_id
_entity_poly.type
_entity_poly.pdbx_seq_one_letter_code
_entity_poly.pdbx_strand_id
1 'polypeptide(L)'
;MDSRQGPSAPAGRPGDRSRHAKRRPAAGVLGLIGLGRRSARSECRHIDTRIKDPRDVQRDARAAILDPKHDSEDRDRAVHDLAHGPGADEVSRWTLRNTIQDRYLDQGHRLAMAEEYRRCDPEAAVEALFLFALDAANDPFARLKAARLIADETQQRLAILLIARAAGDAECRLRAAVALKPLAPRDAEESTKALATDPEVSFGVRIEAVRHWSQVNRTAAVEVLWQIAGSPDTLWIRRITAAAELVLLRVRAAYKLLLEWVENRELPEEARTHLFATLRRLEAQRAV
;
A
#
# COMPACT_ATOMS: atom_id res chain seq x y z
N MET A 1 -23.55 35.65 -61.02
CA MET A 1 -24.92 35.94 -60.58
C MET A 1 -24.90 35.81 -59.07
N ASP A 2 -24.65 36.93 -58.39
CA ASP A 2 -25.72 37.78 -57.84
C ASP A 2 -26.21 37.19 -56.52
N SER A 3 -26.41 37.92 -55.42
CA SER A 3 -26.17 39.31 -55.09
C SER A 3 -26.57 39.44 -53.61
N ARG A 4 -25.87 40.32 -52.87
CA ARG A 4 -26.38 41.24 -51.83
C ARG A 4 -26.92 40.63 -50.51
N GLN A 5 -26.30 40.95 -49.36
CA GLN A 5 -26.51 42.21 -48.60
C GLN A 5 -27.99 42.47 -48.30
N GLY A 6 -28.40 42.32 -47.05
CA GLY A 6 -28.56 43.51 -46.21
C GLY A 6 -29.48 43.26 -44.99
N PRO A 7 -29.63 44.27 -44.11
CA PRO A 7 -29.56 44.12 -42.65
C PRO A 7 -30.85 44.54 -41.94
N SER A 8 -30.75 44.81 -40.63
CA SER A 8 -31.52 45.81 -39.83
C SER A 8 -32.43 45.31 -38.69
N ALA A 9 -32.11 45.80 -37.48
CA ALA A 9 -33.02 46.04 -36.33
C ALA A 9 -33.91 47.27 -36.65
N PRO A 10 -34.78 47.87 -35.77
CA PRO A 10 -34.99 47.68 -34.31
C PRO A 10 -36.47 47.92 -33.83
N ALA A 11 -36.63 48.22 -32.53
CA ALA A 11 -37.69 48.98 -31.81
C ALA A 11 -38.54 48.13 -30.83
N GLY A 12 -38.78 48.53 -29.57
CA GLY A 12 -38.59 49.82 -28.92
C GLY A 12 -38.65 49.75 -27.37
N ARG A 13 -38.09 50.82 -26.77
CA ARG A 13 -38.20 51.32 -25.38
C ARG A 13 -39.64 51.80 -25.07
N PRO A 14 -40.06 52.24 -23.86
CA PRO A 14 -39.29 52.86 -22.74
C PRO A 14 -39.74 52.41 -21.32
N GLY A 15 -39.16 52.81 -20.20
CA GLY A 15 -38.08 53.72 -19.84
C GLY A 15 -38.12 53.91 -18.32
N ASP A 16 -37.03 54.35 -17.68
CA ASP A 16 -37.16 55.26 -16.55
C ASP A 16 -35.90 56.09 -16.35
N ARG A 17 -36.13 57.33 -15.93
CA ARG A 17 -35.21 58.47 -15.97
C ARG A 17 -34.42 58.57 -14.67
N SER A 18 -33.11 58.76 -14.82
CA SER A 18 -32.25 59.35 -13.79
C SER A 18 -32.59 60.84 -13.57
N ARG A 19 -32.57 61.29 -12.31
CA ARG A 19 -32.38 62.71 -11.93
C ARG A 19 -31.33 62.82 -10.81
N HIS A 20 -30.21 63.46 -11.17
CA HIS A 20 -29.48 64.55 -10.49
C HIS A 20 -30.01 64.99 -9.10
N ALA A 21 -29.23 65.44 -8.09
CA ALA A 21 -27.87 65.99 -8.04
C ALA A 21 -27.45 66.42 -6.60
N LYS A 22 -26.13 66.48 -6.38
CA LYS A 22 -25.32 67.53 -5.69
C LYS A 22 -25.23 67.68 -4.14
N ARG A 23 -23.95 67.61 -3.69
CA ARG A 23 -23.19 68.48 -2.73
C ARG A 23 -23.52 68.35 -1.21
N ARG A 24 -22.61 68.41 -0.24
CA ARG A 24 -21.12 68.50 -0.08
C ARG A 24 -20.82 68.23 1.44
N PRO A 25 -19.54 68.08 1.86
CA PRO A 25 -19.13 67.47 3.13
C PRO A 25 -18.94 68.47 4.28
N ALA A 26 -18.88 67.96 5.52
CA ALA A 26 -18.34 68.70 6.66
C ALA A 26 -17.32 67.84 7.42
N ALA A 27 -16.18 68.47 7.67
CA ALA A 27 -15.00 67.93 8.31
C ALA A 27 -15.19 67.67 9.81
N GLY A 28 -14.47 66.66 10.30
CA GLY A 28 -14.19 66.46 11.72
C GLY A 28 -12.81 65.84 11.85
N VAL A 29 -11.80 66.69 12.07
CA VAL A 29 -10.43 66.30 12.43
C VAL A 29 -10.40 66.11 13.95
N LEU A 30 -9.97 64.95 14.42
CA LEU A 30 -9.23 64.76 15.67
C LEU A 30 -8.49 63.42 15.56
N GLY A 31 -7.16 63.49 15.58
CA GLY A 31 -6.29 62.34 15.42
C GLY A 31 -6.24 61.44 16.64
N LEU A 32 -5.81 60.20 16.44
CA LEU A 32 -5.03 59.46 17.44
C LEU A 32 -4.27 58.32 16.75
N ILE A 33 -2.95 58.34 16.91
CA ILE A 33 -2.04 57.24 16.60
C ILE A 33 -2.37 56.10 17.56
N GLY A 34 -2.66 54.91 17.03
CA GLY A 34 -2.97 53.71 17.81
C GLY A 34 -2.49 52.46 17.10
N LEU A 35 -1.37 51.93 17.56
CA LEU A 35 -0.85 50.60 17.26
C LEU A 35 -1.92 49.51 17.49
N GLY A 36 -1.91 48.50 16.62
CA GLY A 36 -2.35 47.15 16.98
C GLY A 36 -3.66 46.69 16.34
N ARG A 37 -3.53 45.81 15.35
CA ARG A 37 -3.87 44.37 15.46
C ARG A 37 -4.01 43.83 14.05
N ARG A 38 -3.06 42.98 13.65
CA ARG A 38 -3.30 41.99 12.60
C ARG A 38 -4.50 41.17 13.07
N SER A 39 -5.66 41.38 12.44
CA SER A 39 -6.81 40.54 12.70
C SER A 39 -6.53 39.18 12.07
N ALA A 40 -6.07 38.25 12.90
CA ALA A 40 -6.31 36.83 12.72
C ALA A 40 -7.83 36.60 12.71
N ARG A 41 -8.48 36.82 11.55
CA ARG A 41 -9.77 36.23 11.21
C ARG A 41 -9.41 35.03 10.34
N SER A 42 -9.03 33.93 10.96
CA SER A 42 -9.94 32.79 11.13
C SER A 42 -10.53 32.39 9.77
N GLU A 43 -9.75 31.62 9.02
CA GLU A 43 -10.25 30.75 7.94
C GLU A 43 -11.16 29.67 8.56
N CYS A 44 -12.28 30.09 9.14
CA CYS A 44 -13.36 29.17 9.42
C CYS A 44 -14.01 28.89 8.05
N ARG A 45 -13.61 27.77 7.42
CA ARG A 45 -14.38 27.16 6.33
C ARG A 45 -15.85 27.17 6.78
N HIS A 46 -16.72 27.69 5.93
CA HIS A 46 -18.16 27.74 6.19
C HIS A 46 -18.65 26.33 6.55
N ILE A 47 -18.96 26.11 7.82
CA ILE A 47 -19.61 24.86 8.26
C ILE A 47 -21.06 25.03 7.89
N ASP A 48 -21.49 24.37 6.80
CA ASP A 48 -22.88 24.36 6.38
C ASP A 48 -23.68 23.59 7.45
N THR A 49 -24.41 24.32 8.31
CA THR A 49 -25.16 23.73 9.43
C THR A 49 -26.54 23.20 9.01
N ARG A 50 -26.85 23.16 7.70
CA ARG A 50 -28.07 22.53 7.22
C ARG A 50 -27.94 21.01 7.33
N ILE A 51 -28.84 20.42 8.12
CA ILE A 51 -29.04 18.98 8.14
C ILE A 51 -29.51 18.57 6.74
N LYS A 52 -28.61 17.95 5.97
CA LYS A 52 -28.93 17.40 4.65
C LYS A 52 -29.94 16.26 4.78
N ASP A 53 -30.79 16.10 3.78
CA ASP A 53 -31.64 14.90 3.66
C ASP A 53 -30.72 13.67 3.57
N PRO A 54 -30.98 12.59 4.33
CA PRO A 54 -30.24 11.34 4.23
C PRO A 54 -30.02 10.85 2.78
N ARG A 55 -31.01 11.01 1.90
CA ARG A 55 -30.90 10.62 0.49
C ARG A 55 -29.87 11.44 -0.28
N ASP A 56 -29.81 12.74 -0.01
CA ASP A 56 -28.83 13.62 -0.65
C ASP A 56 -27.41 13.31 -0.15
N VAL A 57 -27.24 13.01 1.14
CA VAL A 57 -25.94 12.57 1.70
C VAL A 57 -25.45 11.32 0.99
N GLN A 58 -26.30 10.29 0.86
CA GLN A 58 -25.94 9.06 0.16
C GLN A 58 -25.63 9.29 -1.32
N ARG A 59 -26.38 10.17 -2.01
CA ARG A 59 -26.11 10.50 -3.42
C ARG A 59 -24.77 11.21 -3.59
N ASP A 60 -24.49 12.21 -2.76
CA ASP A 60 -23.24 12.99 -2.79
C ASP A 60 -22.05 12.06 -2.49
N ALA A 61 -22.18 11.18 -1.50
CA ALA A 61 -21.14 10.20 -1.15
C ALA A 61 -20.86 9.22 -2.30
N ARG A 62 -21.90 8.72 -2.99
CA ARG A 62 -21.72 7.87 -4.19
C ARG A 62 -20.96 8.60 -5.31
N ALA A 63 -21.25 9.87 -5.54
CA ALA A 63 -20.55 10.66 -6.54
C ALA A 63 -19.08 10.88 -6.15
N ALA A 64 -18.82 11.15 -4.86
CA ALA A 64 -17.47 11.40 -4.35
C ALA A 64 -16.55 10.18 -4.46
N ILE A 65 -17.01 8.97 -4.11
CA ILE A 65 -16.16 7.77 -4.21
C ILE A 65 -15.78 7.39 -5.65
N LEU A 66 -16.60 7.80 -6.63
CA LEU A 66 -16.36 7.55 -8.05
C LEU A 66 -15.44 8.59 -8.70
N ASP A 67 -15.28 9.77 -8.11
CA ASP A 67 -14.43 10.82 -8.66
C ASP A 67 -13.05 10.81 -7.99
N PRO A 68 -12.02 10.26 -8.67
CA PRO A 68 -10.67 10.15 -8.11
C PRO A 68 -9.98 11.52 -7.94
N LYS A 69 -10.60 12.62 -8.35
CA LYS A 69 -10.08 13.97 -8.16
C LYS A 69 -10.37 14.55 -6.77
N HIS A 70 -11.29 13.94 -6.00
CA HIS A 70 -11.51 14.36 -4.63
C HIS A 70 -10.27 14.08 -3.78
N ASP A 71 -10.05 14.92 -2.77
CA ASP A 71 -8.98 14.68 -1.83
C ASP A 71 -9.27 13.45 -0.94
N SER A 72 -8.27 13.02 -0.18
CA SER A 72 -8.42 11.87 0.71
C SER A 72 -9.54 12.08 1.73
N GLU A 73 -9.68 13.29 2.27
CA GLU A 73 -10.67 13.57 3.32
C GLU A 73 -12.11 13.42 2.81
N ASP A 74 -12.39 13.92 1.60
CA ASP A 74 -13.71 13.83 0.99
C ASP A 74 -14.06 12.39 0.59
N ARG A 75 -13.09 11.62 0.08
CA ARG A 75 -13.28 10.17 -0.13
C ARG A 75 -13.58 9.47 1.19
N ASP A 76 -12.79 9.72 2.23
CA ASP A 76 -12.91 9.00 3.50
C ASP A 76 -14.24 9.34 4.19
N ARG A 77 -14.68 10.60 4.11
CA ARG A 77 -16.02 11.03 4.55
C ARG A 77 -17.12 10.34 3.74
N ALA A 78 -16.97 10.24 2.42
CA ALA A 78 -17.95 9.56 1.58
C ALA A 78 -18.04 8.05 1.88
N VAL A 79 -16.90 7.39 2.12
CA VAL A 79 -16.87 5.98 2.57
C VAL A 79 -17.59 5.82 3.90
N HIS A 80 -17.31 6.70 4.87
CA HIS A 80 -18.02 6.72 6.16
C HIS A 80 -19.52 6.89 5.97
N ASP A 81 -19.94 7.84 5.13
CA ASP A 81 -21.36 8.12 4.89
C ASP A 81 -22.07 6.94 4.23
N LEU A 82 -21.41 6.22 3.32
CA LEU A 82 -21.96 5.01 2.68
C LEU A 82 -22.00 3.81 3.63
N ALA A 83 -21.03 3.69 4.53
CA ALA A 83 -20.96 2.59 5.49
C ALA A 83 -21.97 2.74 6.63
N HIS A 84 -22.03 3.94 7.22
CA HIS A 84 -22.76 4.22 8.47
C HIS A 84 -23.46 5.58 8.53
N GLY A 85 -23.37 6.40 7.47
CA GLY A 85 -24.00 7.71 7.47
C GLY A 85 -25.53 7.67 7.49
N PRO A 86 -26.18 8.84 7.64
CA PRO A 86 -27.63 8.95 7.53
C PRO A 86 -28.13 8.35 6.21
N GLY A 87 -29.07 7.40 6.30
CA GLY A 87 -29.63 6.72 5.14
C GLY A 87 -28.77 5.59 4.56
N ALA A 88 -27.68 5.21 5.23
CA ALA A 88 -26.89 4.05 4.85
C ALA A 88 -27.72 2.76 5.02
N ASP A 89 -27.81 1.99 3.95
CA ASP A 89 -28.52 0.71 3.88
C ASP A 89 -27.64 -0.34 3.19
N GLU A 90 -28.22 -1.51 2.92
CA GLU A 90 -27.49 -2.57 2.23
C GLU A 90 -27.09 -2.19 0.80
N VAL A 91 -27.86 -1.32 0.14
CA VAL A 91 -27.55 -0.85 -1.23
C VAL A 91 -26.33 0.07 -1.21
N SER A 92 -26.20 0.94 -0.22
CA SER A 92 -25.02 1.80 -0.06
C SER A 92 -23.76 0.98 0.22
N ARG A 93 -23.83 -0.01 1.13
CA ARG A 93 -22.71 -0.93 1.37
C ARG A 93 -22.35 -1.76 0.13
N TRP A 94 -23.36 -2.29 -0.57
CA TRP A 94 -23.15 -3.02 -1.82
C TRP A 94 -22.49 -2.16 -2.89
N THR A 95 -22.90 -0.89 -3.01
CA THR A 95 -22.28 0.07 -3.95
C THR A 95 -20.82 0.30 -3.59
N LEU A 96 -20.51 0.56 -2.32
CA LEU A 96 -19.14 0.73 -1.84
C LEU A 96 -18.27 -0.50 -2.13
N ARG A 97 -18.78 -1.72 -1.84
CA ARG A 97 -18.09 -2.98 -2.15
C ARG A 97 -17.78 -3.09 -3.64
N ASN A 98 -18.74 -2.81 -4.51
CA ASN A 98 -18.54 -2.88 -5.97
C ASN A 98 -17.57 -1.83 -6.48
N THR A 99 -17.61 -0.61 -5.95
CA THR A 99 -16.66 0.44 -6.34
C THR A 99 -15.24 0.08 -5.96
N ILE A 100 -15.01 -0.58 -4.82
CA ILE A 100 -13.69 -1.13 -4.44
C ILE A 100 -13.20 -2.20 -5.43
N GLN A 101 -14.12 -2.94 -6.08
CA GLN A 101 -13.79 -3.93 -7.11
C GLN A 101 -13.73 -3.36 -8.54
N ASP A 102 -14.10 -2.09 -8.74
CA ASP A 102 -14.21 -1.50 -10.07
C ASP A 102 -12.83 -1.22 -10.69
N ARG A 103 -12.39 -2.08 -11.59
CA ARG A 103 -11.07 -1.95 -12.24
C ARG A 103 -10.90 -0.71 -13.11
N TYR A 104 -11.95 0.06 -13.38
CA TYR A 104 -11.81 1.37 -14.04
C TYR A 104 -11.25 2.45 -13.10
N LEU A 105 -11.28 2.22 -11.78
CA LEU A 105 -10.67 3.10 -10.80
C LEU A 105 -9.22 2.67 -10.49
N ASP A 106 -8.40 3.67 -10.17
CA ASP A 106 -7.03 3.47 -9.73
C ASP A 106 -6.97 2.50 -8.54
N GLN A 107 -5.99 1.59 -8.58
CA GLN A 107 -5.83 0.56 -7.55
C GLN A 107 -5.55 1.17 -6.16
N GLY A 108 -4.74 2.23 -6.10
CA GLY A 108 -4.44 2.92 -4.85
C GLY A 108 -5.69 3.53 -4.23
N HIS A 109 -6.52 4.16 -5.06
CA HIS A 109 -7.83 4.70 -4.64
C HIS A 109 -8.76 3.60 -4.11
N ARG A 110 -8.87 2.47 -4.82
CA ARG A 110 -9.67 1.32 -4.39
C ARG A 110 -9.21 0.73 -3.07
N LEU A 111 -7.91 0.56 -2.88
CA LEU A 111 -7.35 0.07 -1.62
C LEU A 111 -7.60 1.07 -0.48
N ALA A 112 -7.44 2.36 -0.72
CA ALA A 112 -7.72 3.38 0.28
C ALA A 112 -9.19 3.37 0.72
N MET A 113 -10.13 3.22 -0.22
CA MET A 113 -11.55 3.04 0.11
C MET A 113 -11.78 1.78 0.95
N ALA A 114 -11.14 0.66 0.63
CA ALA A 114 -11.26 -0.57 1.41
C ALA A 114 -10.68 -0.43 2.83
N GLU A 115 -9.57 0.30 2.97
CA GLU A 115 -8.96 0.65 4.26
C GLU A 115 -9.89 1.50 5.11
N GLU A 116 -10.47 2.55 4.55
CA GLU A 116 -11.45 3.37 5.28
C GLU A 116 -12.71 2.59 5.61
N TYR A 117 -13.19 1.76 4.69
CA TYR A 117 -14.37 0.95 4.95
C TYR A 117 -14.12 0.00 6.13
N ARG A 118 -12.92 -0.60 6.20
CA ARG A 118 -12.49 -1.42 7.33
C ARG A 118 -12.38 -0.67 8.66
N ARG A 119 -12.04 0.62 8.62
CA ARG A 119 -12.05 1.48 9.82
C ARG A 119 -13.47 1.81 10.28
N CYS A 120 -14.39 1.98 9.35
CA CYS A 120 -15.80 2.27 9.63
C CYS A 120 -16.52 1.01 10.14
N ASP A 121 -16.54 -0.05 9.34
CA ASP A 121 -17.21 -1.32 9.62
C ASP A 121 -16.24 -2.50 9.39
N PRO A 122 -15.62 -3.03 10.46
CA PRO A 122 -14.74 -4.18 10.38
C PRO A 122 -15.34 -5.40 9.67
N GLU A 123 -16.58 -5.72 10.00
CA GLU A 123 -17.25 -6.96 9.57
C GLU A 123 -17.81 -6.79 8.16
N ALA A 124 -18.43 -5.65 7.85
CA ALA A 124 -19.01 -5.43 6.53
C ALA A 124 -17.95 -5.18 5.44
N ALA A 125 -16.71 -4.82 5.82
CA ALA A 125 -15.59 -4.65 4.90
C ALA A 125 -14.85 -5.96 4.55
N VAL A 126 -15.10 -7.05 5.30
CA VAL A 126 -14.43 -8.36 5.11
C VAL A 126 -14.50 -8.82 3.65
N GLU A 127 -15.69 -8.82 3.06
CA GLU A 127 -15.89 -9.26 1.66
C GLU A 127 -15.13 -8.37 0.66
N ALA A 128 -15.17 -7.04 0.83
CA ALA A 128 -14.48 -6.12 -0.07
C ALA A 128 -12.96 -6.31 -0.05
N LEU A 129 -12.39 -6.42 1.15
CA LEU A 129 -10.96 -6.66 1.35
C LEU A 129 -10.55 -8.03 0.81
N PHE A 130 -11.36 -9.06 1.04
CA PHE A 130 -11.11 -10.41 0.56
C PHE A 130 -11.09 -10.45 -0.97
N LEU A 131 -12.11 -9.91 -1.64
CA LEU A 131 -12.15 -9.85 -3.10
C LEU A 131 -10.99 -9.03 -3.68
N PHE A 132 -10.65 -7.89 -3.05
CA PHE A 132 -9.49 -7.09 -3.48
C PHE A 132 -8.18 -7.88 -3.36
N ALA A 133 -7.99 -8.61 -2.27
CA ALA A 133 -6.80 -9.43 -2.04
C ALA A 133 -6.69 -10.60 -3.05
N LEU A 134 -7.81 -11.17 -3.47
CA LEU A 134 -7.84 -12.28 -4.42
C LEU A 134 -7.72 -11.85 -5.89
N ASP A 135 -8.01 -10.60 -6.22
CA ASP A 135 -7.89 -10.11 -7.59
C ASP A 135 -6.43 -10.09 -8.06
N ALA A 136 -6.08 -11.03 -8.94
CA ALA A 136 -4.73 -11.16 -9.49
C ALA A 136 -4.29 -9.98 -10.38
N ALA A 137 -5.22 -9.11 -10.81
CA ALA A 137 -4.89 -7.90 -11.55
C ALA A 137 -4.28 -6.81 -10.65
N ASN A 138 -4.50 -6.89 -9.33
CA ASN A 138 -3.92 -5.96 -8.37
C ASN A 138 -2.44 -6.29 -8.10
N ASP A 139 -1.63 -5.26 -7.84
CA ASP A 139 -0.27 -5.40 -7.32
C ASP A 139 -0.19 -6.38 -6.13
N PRO A 140 0.76 -7.34 -6.13
CA PRO A 140 0.89 -8.35 -5.07
C PRO A 140 1.00 -7.78 -3.65
N PHE A 141 1.74 -6.68 -3.45
CA PHE A 141 1.92 -6.10 -2.11
C PHE A 141 0.67 -5.39 -1.62
N ALA A 142 -0.05 -4.72 -2.51
CA ALA A 142 -1.36 -4.16 -2.21
C ALA A 142 -2.39 -5.25 -1.85
N ARG A 143 -2.38 -6.38 -2.56
CA ARG A 143 -3.20 -7.55 -2.23
C ARG A 143 -2.87 -8.09 -0.84
N LEU A 144 -1.58 -8.22 -0.50
CA LEU A 144 -1.15 -8.66 0.82
C LEU A 144 -1.54 -7.65 1.92
N LYS A 145 -1.45 -6.35 1.63
CA LYS A 145 -1.89 -5.29 2.55
C LYS A 145 -3.39 -5.44 2.84
N ALA A 146 -4.22 -5.57 1.82
CA ALA A 146 -5.66 -5.82 1.97
C ALA A 146 -5.95 -7.11 2.76
N ALA A 147 -5.28 -8.22 2.42
CA ALA A 147 -5.45 -9.49 3.11
C ALA A 147 -5.21 -9.38 4.62
N ARG A 148 -4.14 -8.66 5.04
CA ARG A 148 -3.81 -8.45 6.46
C ARG A 148 -4.84 -7.60 7.22
N LEU A 149 -5.70 -6.85 6.52
CA LEU A 149 -6.72 -6.01 7.15
C LEU A 149 -8.04 -6.74 7.38
N ILE A 150 -8.23 -7.93 6.81
CA ILE A 150 -9.46 -8.72 6.98
C ILE A 150 -9.68 -9.04 8.46
N ALA A 151 -10.87 -8.73 8.97
CA ALA A 151 -11.22 -8.94 10.39
C ALA A 151 -11.50 -10.41 10.71
N ASP A 152 -12.15 -11.13 9.80
CA ASP A 152 -12.39 -12.56 9.95
C ASP A 152 -11.09 -13.36 9.76
N GLU A 153 -10.64 -14.04 10.82
CA GLU A 153 -9.37 -14.77 10.84
C GLU A 153 -9.35 -15.89 9.79
N THR A 154 -10.49 -16.54 9.52
CA THR A 154 -10.57 -17.64 8.55
C THR A 154 -10.33 -17.13 7.12
N GLN A 155 -10.99 -16.05 6.72
CA GLN A 155 -10.79 -15.40 5.43
C GLN A 155 -9.42 -14.73 5.34
N GLN A 156 -8.93 -14.11 6.41
CA GLN A 156 -7.59 -13.54 6.46
C GLN A 156 -6.53 -14.61 6.18
N ARG A 157 -6.59 -15.73 6.90
CA ARG A 157 -5.70 -16.88 6.71
C ARG A 157 -5.75 -17.40 5.28
N LEU A 158 -6.95 -17.57 4.72
CA LEU A 158 -7.15 -18.05 3.37
C LEU A 158 -6.55 -17.09 2.33
N ALA A 159 -6.82 -15.78 2.43
CA ALA A 159 -6.29 -14.78 1.50
C ALA A 159 -4.76 -14.73 1.54
N ILE A 160 -4.15 -14.71 2.73
CA ILE A 160 -2.69 -14.71 2.88
C ILE A 160 -2.08 -16.00 2.33
N LEU A 161 -2.69 -17.16 2.58
CA LEU A 161 -2.24 -18.44 2.05
C LEU A 161 -2.26 -18.47 0.51
N LEU A 162 -3.34 -18.00 -0.10
CA LEU A 162 -3.46 -17.94 -1.55
C LEU A 162 -2.39 -17.01 -2.16
N ILE A 163 -2.08 -15.88 -1.51
CA ILE A 163 -0.98 -15.00 -1.93
C ILE A 163 0.37 -15.67 -1.77
N ALA A 164 0.63 -16.37 -0.66
CA ALA A 164 1.89 -17.08 -0.42
C ALA A 164 2.15 -18.19 -1.46
N ARG A 165 1.08 -18.81 -1.97
CA ARG A 165 1.14 -19.88 -2.99
C ARG A 165 0.90 -19.39 -4.42
N ALA A 166 0.64 -18.10 -4.63
CA ALA A 166 0.37 -17.56 -5.96
C ALA A 166 1.60 -17.68 -6.88
N ALA A 167 1.36 -17.69 -8.19
CA ALA A 167 2.42 -17.41 -9.16
C ALA A 167 2.75 -15.90 -9.13
N GLY A 168 4.00 -15.54 -9.41
CA GLY A 168 4.45 -14.14 -9.51
C GLY A 168 5.53 -13.79 -8.48
N ASP A 169 5.44 -12.58 -7.93
CA ASP A 169 6.48 -11.95 -7.12
C ASP A 169 6.85 -12.78 -5.88
N ALA A 170 8.08 -13.31 -5.88
CA ALA A 170 8.57 -14.21 -4.83
C ALA A 170 8.81 -13.50 -3.49
N GLU A 171 9.13 -12.21 -3.50
CA GLU A 171 9.32 -11.40 -2.29
C GLU A 171 7.97 -11.19 -1.59
N CYS A 172 6.92 -10.87 -2.34
CA CYS A 172 5.56 -10.78 -1.80
C CYS A 172 5.10 -12.14 -1.25
N ARG A 173 5.35 -13.24 -1.97
CA ARG A 173 5.04 -14.61 -1.51
C ARG A 173 5.74 -14.92 -0.19
N LEU A 174 7.01 -14.54 -0.03
CA LEU A 174 7.75 -14.71 1.22
C LEU A 174 7.12 -13.90 2.36
N ARG A 175 6.80 -12.62 2.14
CA ARG A 175 6.14 -11.78 3.16
C ARG A 175 4.76 -12.28 3.55
N ALA A 176 4.04 -12.89 2.61
CA ALA A 176 2.77 -13.56 2.88
C ALA A 176 2.99 -14.82 3.73
N ALA A 177 3.96 -15.68 3.36
CA ALA A 177 4.29 -16.88 4.13
C ALA A 177 4.72 -16.54 5.58
N VAL A 178 5.48 -15.46 5.78
CA VAL A 178 5.86 -14.97 7.11
C VAL A 178 4.65 -14.45 7.88
N ALA A 179 3.76 -13.69 7.25
CA ALA A 179 2.51 -13.22 7.88
C ALA A 179 1.55 -14.35 8.23
N LEU A 180 1.65 -15.49 7.55
CA LEU A 180 0.84 -16.67 7.82
C LEU A 180 1.27 -17.41 9.10
N LYS A 181 2.51 -17.21 9.58
CA LYS A 181 3.04 -17.91 10.77
C LYS A 181 2.12 -17.89 12.00
N PRO A 182 1.55 -16.75 12.46
CA PRO A 182 0.65 -16.74 13.60
C PRO A 182 -0.72 -17.40 13.33
N LEU A 183 -1.16 -17.46 12.07
CA LEU A 183 -2.50 -17.94 11.68
C LEU A 183 -2.52 -19.42 11.29
N ALA A 184 -1.47 -19.88 10.63
CA ALA A 184 -1.30 -21.26 10.14
C ALA A 184 0.19 -21.62 10.05
N PRO A 185 0.82 -22.02 11.17
CA PRO A 185 2.25 -22.32 11.21
C PRO A 185 2.69 -23.39 10.21
N ARG A 186 1.86 -24.42 9.98
CA ARG A 186 2.16 -25.51 9.04
C ARG A 186 2.14 -25.03 7.59
N ASP A 187 1.11 -24.31 7.19
CA ASP A 187 1.03 -23.74 5.84
C ASP A 187 2.16 -22.73 5.60
N ALA A 188 2.53 -21.94 6.62
CA ALA A 188 3.67 -21.02 6.55
C ALA A 188 5.01 -21.76 6.37
N GLU A 189 5.22 -22.87 7.09
CA GLU A 189 6.39 -23.72 6.90
C GLU A 189 6.44 -24.26 5.46
N GLU A 190 5.34 -24.80 4.95
CA GLU A 190 5.27 -25.33 3.58
C GLU A 190 5.59 -24.26 2.54
N SER A 191 5.02 -23.05 2.68
CA SER A 191 5.29 -21.95 1.75
C SER A 191 6.75 -21.46 1.83
N THR A 192 7.33 -21.34 3.03
CA THR A 192 8.74 -20.95 3.16
C THR A 192 9.70 -22.03 2.66
N LYS A 193 9.39 -23.31 2.91
CA LYS A 193 10.11 -24.45 2.33
C LYS A 193 10.09 -24.40 0.81
N ALA A 194 8.91 -24.24 0.20
CA ALA A 194 8.77 -24.19 -1.25
C ALA A 194 9.64 -23.09 -1.86
N LEU A 195 9.61 -21.88 -1.29
CA LEU A 195 10.44 -20.76 -1.73
C LEU A 195 11.94 -21.03 -1.53
N ALA A 196 12.35 -21.66 -0.43
CA ALA A 196 13.76 -21.98 -0.17
C ALA A 196 14.35 -22.96 -1.20
N THR A 197 13.55 -23.96 -1.59
CA THR A 197 13.99 -25.08 -2.45
C THR A 197 13.82 -24.82 -3.95
N ASP A 198 13.01 -23.84 -4.34
CA ASP A 198 12.71 -23.56 -5.75
C ASP A 198 13.92 -22.89 -6.45
N PRO A 199 14.52 -23.53 -7.48
CA PRO A 199 15.67 -22.96 -8.19
C PRO A 199 15.33 -21.73 -9.03
N GLU A 200 14.07 -21.54 -9.43
CA GLU A 200 13.62 -20.40 -10.24
C GLU A 200 13.43 -19.13 -9.40
N VAL A 201 13.30 -19.28 -8.09
CA VAL A 201 13.22 -18.14 -7.16
C VAL A 201 14.59 -17.48 -7.02
N SER A 202 14.60 -16.14 -6.94
CA SER A 202 15.83 -15.39 -6.79
C SER A 202 16.61 -15.83 -5.54
N PHE A 203 17.95 -15.88 -5.65
CA PHE A 203 18.79 -16.37 -4.57
C PHE A 203 18.60 -15.62 -3.24
N GLY A 204 18.36 -14.30 -3.30
CA GLY A 204 18.09 -13.49 -2.11
C GLY A 204 16.85 -13.96 -1.36
N VAL A 205 15.73 -14.12 -2.08
CA VAL A 205 14.46 -14.60 -1.50
C VAL A 205 14.61 -16.03 -0.98
N ARG A 206 15.33 -16.91 -1.70
CA ARG A 206 15.59 -18.28 -1.23
C ARG A 206 16.34 -18.29 0.11
N ILE A 207 17.40 -17.50 0.26
CA ILE A 207 18.16 -17.42 1.51
C ILE A 207 17.30 -16.85 2.64
N GLU A 208 16.51 -15.82 2.39
CA GLU A 208 15.61 -15.26 3.39
C GLU A 208 14.51 -16.25 3.81
N ALA A 209 13.96 -17.00 2.85
CA ALA A 209 13.03 -18.10 3.11
C ALA A 209 13.69 -19.19 3.97
N VAL A 210 14.94 -19.58 3.68
CA VAL A 210 15.71 -20.53 4.51
C VAL A 210 15.87 -20.01 5.93
N ARG A 211 16.19 -18.73 6.14
CA ARG A 211 16.31 -18.14 7.48
C ARG A 211 15.00 -18.27 8.25
N HIS A 212 13.88 -17.94 7.63
CA HIS A 212 12.57 -18.08 8.26
C HIS A 212 12.17 -19.53 8.51
N TRP A 213 12.52 -20.45 7.62
CA TRP A 213 12.23 -21.87 7.74
C TRP A 213 13.10 -22.54 8.80
N SER A 214 14.35 -22.13 8.95
CA SER A 214 15.30 -22.68 9.94
C SER A 214 14.85 -22.53 11.40
N GLN A 215 13.98 -21.54 11.67
CA GLN A 215 13.37 -21.32 12.98
C GLN A 215 12.39 -22.43 13.37
N VAL A 216 11.81 -23.12 12.37
CA VAL A 216 10.84 -24.21 12.54
C VAL A 216 11.50 -25.56 12.28
N ASN A 217 12.31 -25.65 11.22
CA ASN A 217 12.99 -26.87 10.81
C ASN A 217 14.45 -26.60 10.43
N ARG A 218 15.29 -26.48 11.46
CA ARG A 218 16.72 -26.20 11.30
C ARG A 218 17.45 -27.25 10.47
N THR A 219 17.13 -28.53 10.65
CA THR A 219 17.83 -29.64 9.98
C THR A 219 17.64 -29.56 8.46
N ALA A 220 16.40 -29.45 7.99
CA ALA A 220 16.12 -29.38 6.56
C ALA A 220 16.65 -28.07 5.93
N ALA A 221 16.59 -26.96 6.66
CA ALA A 221 17.20 -25.70 6.21
C ALA A 221 18.73 -25.82 6.05
N VAL A 222 19.41 -26.50 6.97
CA VAL A 222 20.85 -26.78 6.89
C VAL A 222 21.19 -27.67 5.69
N GLU A 223 20.38 -28.67 5.39
CA GLU A 223 20.58 -29.54 4.21
C GLU A 223 20.53 -28.74 2.90
N VAL A 224 19.53 -27.86 2.73
CA VAL A 224 19.43 -27.00 1.54
C VAL A 224 20.63 -26.07 1.41
N LEU A 225 21.09 -25.47 2.50
CA LEU A 225 22.28 -24.62 2.47
C LEU A 225 23.55 -25.39 2.13
N TRP A 226 23.69 -26.62 2.61
CA TRP A 226 24.80 -27.50 2.23
C TRP A 226 24.77 -27.86 0.76
N GLN A 227 23.60 -28.17 0.20
CA GLN A 227 23.44 -28.42 -1.23
C GLN A 227 23.88 -27.20 -2.06
N ILE A 228 23.50 -25.99 -1.65
CA ILE A 228 23.93 -24.75 -2.32
C ILE A 228 25.44 -24.54 -2.18
N ALA A 229 26.00 -24.66 -0.97
CA ALA A 229 27.42 -24.43 -0.72
C ALA A 229 28.33 -25.45 -1.44
N GLY A 230 27.87 -26.70 -1.53
CA GLY A 230 28.58 -27.82 -2.16
C GLY A 230 28.40 -27.92 -3.68
N SER A 231 27.40 -27.27 -4.27
CA SER A 231 27.12 -27.38 -5.71
C SER A 231 28.23 -26.69 -6.54
N PRO A 232 28.87 -27.40 -7.50
CA PRO A 232 29.88 -26.82 -8.37
C PRO A 232 29.29 -25.84 -9.40
N ASP A 233 28.04 -26.04 -9.80
CA ASP A 233 27.33 -25.20 -10.77
C ASP A 233 26.81 -23.89 -10.17
N THR A 234 26.88 -23.76 -8.83
CA THR A 234 26.46 -22.56 -8.13
C THR A 234 27.58 -21.53 -8.10
N LEU A 235 27.27 -20.26 -8.45
CA LEU A 235 28.21 -19.15 -8.38
C LEU A 235 28.88 -19.05 -7.00
N TRP A 236 30.19 -18.81 -6.97
CA TRP A 236 30.99 -18.73 -5.74
C TRP A 236 30.39 -17.81 -4.67
N ILE A 237 29.91 -16.62 -5.05
CA ILE A 237 29.28 -15.68 -4.11
C ILE A 237 28.09 -16.31 -3.39
N ARG A 238 27.27 -17.10 -4.11
CA ARG A 238 26.11 -17.79 -3.55
C ARG A 238 26.54 -18.93 -2.63
N ARG A 239 27.58 -19.69 -3.00
CA ARG A 239 28.17 -20.76 -2.18
C ARG A 239 28.71 -20.21 -0.86
N ILE A 240 29.48 -19.12 -0.92
CA ILE A 240 30.02 -18.39 0.24
C ILE A 240 28.88 -17.90 1.13
N THR A 241 27.84 -17.31 0.53
CA THR A 241 26.68 -16.80 1.28
C THR A 241 25.96 -17.94 2.00
N ALA A 242 25.70 -19.07 1.33
CA ALA A 242 25.07 -20.23 1.96
C ALA A 242 25.92 -20.84 3.09
N ALA A 243 27.24 -20.94 2.89
CA ALA A 243 28.17 -21.37 3.93
C ALA A 243 28.19 -20.40 5.13
N ALA A 244 28.08 -19.10 4.90
CA ALA A 244 27.94 -18.12 5.98
C ALA A 244 26.64 -18.30 6.77
N GLU A 245 25.50 -18.53 6.09
CA GLU A 245 24.24 -18.84 6.77
C GLU A 245 24.34 -20.12 7.63
N LEU A 246 25.05 -21.15 7.14
CA LEU A 246 25.34 -22.35 7.93
C LEU A 246 26.12 -22.01 9.22
N VAL A 247 27.10 -21.09 9.14
CA VAL A 247 27.83 -20.62 10.33
C VAL A 247 26.89 -19.91 11.31
N LEU A 248 25.98 -19.07 10.82
CA LEU A 248 24.97 -18.40 11.65
C LEU A 248 24.04 -19.40 12.34
N LEU A 249 23.69 -20.49 11.64
CA LEU A 249 22.96 -21.63 12.20
C LEU A 249 23.83 -22.55 13.08
N ARG A 250 25.03 -22.11 13.48
CA ARG A 250 25.96 -22.81 14.37
C ARG A 250 26.49 -24.14 13.82
N VAL A 251 26.55 -24.29 12.50
CA VAL A 251 27.18 -25.45 11.84
C VAL A 251 28.70 -25.23 11.79
N ARG A 252 29.42 -25.81 12.76
CA ARG A 252 30.88 -25.60 12.92
C ARG A 252 31.70 -25.93 11.67
N ALA A 253 31.32 -26.97 10.94
CA ALA A 253 32.02 -27.39 9.73
C ALA A 253 32.00 -26.33 8.62
N ALA A 254 30.96 -25.49 8.55
CA ALA A 254 30.85 -24.46 7.52
C ALA A 254 31.88 -23.33 7.71
N TYR A 255 32.30 -23.04 8.94
CA TYR A 255 33.35 -22.04 9.16
C TYR A 255 34.71 -22.54 8.66
N LYS A 256 35.01 -23.83 8.86
CA LYS A 256 36.22 -24.46 8.34
C LYS A 256 36.23 -24.43 6.81
N LEU A 257 35.10 -24.74 6.18
CA LEU A 257 34.94 -24.65 4.73
C LEU A 257 35.25 -23.24 4.19
N LEU A 258 34.75 -22.20 4.86
CA LEU A 258 35.06 -20.82 4.47
C LEU A 258 36.56 -20.51 4.55
N LEU A 259 37.26 -21.03 5.57
CA LEU A 259 38.71 -20.88 5.70
C LEU A 259 39.47 -21.67 4.62
N GLU A 260 39.04 -22.89 4.30
CA GLU A 260 39.61 -23.68 3.20
C GLU A 260 39.49 -22.94 1.86
N TRP A 261 38.37 -22.24 1.63
CA TRP A 261 38.20 -21.42 0.43
C TRP A 261 39.07 -20.16 0.38
N VAL A 262 39.58 -19.67 1.51
CA VAL A 262 40.59 -18.58 1.52
C VAL A 262 41.88 -19.04 0.84
N GLU A 263 42.23 -20.31 1.01
CA GLU A 263 43.44 -20.92 0.43
C GLU A 263 43.23 -21.34 -1.03
N ASN A 264 41.98 -21.32 -1.53
CA ASN A 264 41.66 -21.72 -2.89
C ASN A 264 42.15 -20.69 -3.92
N ARG A 265 43.15 -21.09 -4.72
CA ARG A 265 43.75 -20.27 -5.77
C ARG A 265 42.84 -20.07 -6.99
N GLU A 266 41.87 -20.96 -7.19
CA GLU A 266 40.90 -20.90 -8.30
C GLU A 266 39.73 -19.96 -8.01
N LEU A 267 39.66 -19.39 -6.81
CA LEU A 267 38.60 -18.47 -6.42
C LEU A 267 38.74 -17.14 -7.19
N PRO A 268 37.72 -16.69 -7.94
CA PRO A 268 37.72 -15.39 -8.60
C PRO A 268 37.91 -14.24 -7.61
N GLU A 269 38.54 -13.14 -8.05
CA GLU A 269 38.87 -12.00 -7.18
C GLU A 269 37.64 -11.38 -6.50
N GLU A 270 36.52 -11.25 -7.23
CA GLU A 270 35.26 -10.77 -6.68
C GLU A 270 34.73 -11.67 -5.55
N ALA A 271 34.78 -12.99 -5.77
CA ALA A 271 34.38 -13.97 -4.76
C ALA A 271 35.33 -13.99 -3.56
N ARG A 272 36.63 -13.78 -3.78
CA ARG A 272 37.64 -13.64 -2.72
C ARG A 272 37.37 -12.41 -1.85
N THR A 273 37.07 -11.27 -2.46
CA THR A 273 36.70 -10.04 -1.76
C THR A 273 35.43 -10.25 -0.93
N HIS A 274 34.41 -10.89 -1.51
CA HIS A 274 33.18 -11.24 -0.82
C HIS A 274 33.41 -12.21 0.35
N LEU A 275 34.28 -13.21 0.18
CA LEU A 275 34.66 -14.15 1.23
C LEU A 275 35.29 -13.44 2.42
N PHE A 276 36.29 -12.58 2.19
CA PHE A 276 36.94 -11.84 3.26
C PHE A 276 35.99 -10.89 3.98
N ALA A 277 35.13 -10.17 3.25
CA ALA A 277 34.09 -9.33 3.85
C ALA A 277 33.13 -10.16 4.71
N THR A 278 32.75 -11.34 4.23
CA THR A 278 31.86 -12.27 4.94
C THR A 278 32.49 -12.80 6.22
N LEU A 279 33.77 -13.22 6.18
CA LEU A 279 34.50 -13.68 7.36
C LEU A 279 34.63 -12.58 8.42
N ARG A 280 35.03 -11.37 8.03
CA ARG A 280 35.11 -10.22 8.94
C ARG A 280 33.77 -9.94 9.63
N ARG A 281 32.67 -10.02 8.89
CA ARG A 281 31.31 -9.87 9.45
C ARG A 281 30.98 -10.97 10.47
N LEU A 282 31.31 -12.22 10.16
CA LEU A 282 31.07 -13.35 11.06
C LEU A 282 31.92 -13.27 12.34
N GLU A 283 33.15 -12.78 12.24
CA GLU A 283 34.03 -12.54 13.40
C GLU A 283 33.48 -11.44 14.30
N ALA A 284 33.03 -10.32 13.73
CA ALA A 284 32.40 -9.24 14.48
C ALA A 284 31.16 -9.71 15.26
N GLN A 285 30.37 -10.63 14.69
CA GLN A 285 29.19 -11.20 15.34
C GLN A 285 29.52 -12.25 16.42
N ARG A 286 30.75 -12.78 16.48
CA ARG A 286 31.19 -13.69 17.56
C ARG A 286 31.71 -12.96 18.79
N ALA A 287 32.09 -11.69 18.66
CA ALA A 287 32.62 -10.88 19.74
C ALA A 287 31.55 -10.26 20.65
N VAL A 288 30.27 -10.47 20.32
CA VAL A 288 29.07 -10.05 21.06
C VAL A 288 28.37 -11.28 21.63
#